data_AF-A0A7C8GUG1-F1
#
_entry.id   AF-A0A7C8GUG1-F1
#
_cell.length_a   1.000
_cell.length_b   1.000
_cell.length_c   1.000
_cell.angle_alpha   90.00
_cell.angle_beta   90.00
_cell.angle_gamma   90.00
#
_symmetry.space_group_name_H-M   'P 1'
#
loop_
_entity.id
_entity.type
_entity.pdbx_description
1 polymer ?
#
loop_
_entity_poly.entity_id
_entity_poly.type
_entity_poly.pdbx_seq_one_letter_code
_entity_poly.pdbx_strand_id
1 'polypeptide(L)'
;MEEKSQELAKAFLKDKKLNDKSLHKMKDPTLAGEWAKAIAHFIYRNGPVEDIHSNGQLTDADMKTINKYMINQLTGLILTIQREEWFLLDNMLAFYKMFGGNWDNADLTKFNTEKQLVIENIAKIVANNVSDYSAVEPEENIHYIDITYSSSLDEETGVIQYSSTIDNYSVYTDSHENVGRALFSMYNLGIYESWWGVIDAADHYSSEECILIGSLKDVVDEELLYGKCIIFHSLSIEEQFQQKGIGREAMDKLMSYWSILGVEYVILRAAPPITESVDNKRKENIEKLIRFYGSLGFKELDKGSDMEGSVMIMYL
;
A
#
# COMPACT_ATOMS: atom_id res chain seq x y z
N MET A 1 24.98 25.10 -19.04
CA MET A 1 24.39 25.05 -17.68
C MET A 1 22.88 24.90 -17.77
N GLU A 2 22.20 25.78 -18.52
CA GLU A 2 20.74 25.78 -18.69
C GLU A 2 20.16 24.49 -19.29
N GLU A 3 20.79 23.93 -20.33
CA GLU A 3 20.37 22.66 -20.95
C GLU A 3 20.45 21.47 -19.98
N LYS A 4 21.55 21.37 -19.23
CA LYS A 4 21.75 20.34 -18.19
C LYS A 4 20.73 20.47 -17.05
N SER A 5 20.39 21.70 -16.65
CA SER A 5 19.36 21.97 -15.64
C SER A 5 17.94 21.61 -16.12
N GLN A 6 17.64 21.82 -17.41
CA GLN A 6 16.37 21.41 -17.99
C GLN A 6 16.25 19.88 -18.12
N GLU A 7 17.34 19.19 -18.46
CA GLU A 7 17.37 17.72 -18.46
C GLU A 7 17.19 17.15 -17.05
N LEU A 8 17.86 17.72 -16.04
CA LEU A 8 17.68 17.36 -14.63
C LEU A 8 16.25 17.59 -14.15
N ALA A 9 15.61 18.70 -14.52
CA ALA A 9 14.21 18.95 -14.17
C ALA A 9 13.23 17.97 -14.84
N LYS A 10 13.48 17.63 -16.11
CA LYS A 10 12.69 16.61 -16.81
C LYS A 10 12.87 15.22 -16.20
N ALA A 11 14.08 14.89 -15.72
CA ALA A 11 14.33 13.67 -14.97
C ALA A 11 13.59 13.69 -13.62
N PHE A 12 13.63 14.81 -12.89
CA PHE A 12 12.94 15.00 -11.61
C PHE A 12 11.40 14.87 -11.72
N LEU A 13 10.82 15.35 -12.82
CA LEU A 13 9.38 15.23 -13.09
C LEU A 13 8.94 13.82 -13.50
N LYS A 14 9.88 13.00 -13.96
CA LYS A 14 9.68 11.59 -14.29
C LYS A 14 10.13 10.66 -13.16
N ASP A 15 10.66 11.23 -12.08
CA ASP A 15 11.09 10.48 -10.90
C ASP A 15 9.86 9.89 -10.22
N LYS A 16 9.81 8.55 -10.22
CA LYS A 16 8.70 7.79 -9.68
C LYS A 16 8.54 8.00 -8.17
N LYS A 17 9.61 8.17 -7.36
CA LYS A 17 9.51 8.46 -5.91
C LYS A 17 8.83 9.78 -5.67
N LEU A 18 9.24 10.82 -6.40
CA LEU A 18 8.67 12.15 -6.21
C LEU A 18 7.22 12.19 -6.66
N ASN A 19 6.90 11.46 -7.73
CA ASN A 19 5.53 11.28 -8.18
C ASN A 19 4.69 10.49 -7.16
N ASP A 20 5.20 9.40 -6.60
CA ASP A 20 4.50 8.54 -5.62
C ASP A 20 4.33 9.25 -4.28
N LYS A 21 5.33 9.99 -3.81
CA LYS A 21 5.22 10.85 -2.61
C LYS A 21 4.19 11.95 -2.81
N SER A 22 4.20 12.57 -4.00
CA SER A 22 3.18 13.55 -4.36
C SER A 22 1.81 12.89 -4.44
N LEU A 23 1.70 11.70 -5.01
CA LEU A 23 0.45 10.92 -5.09
C LEU A 23 -0.08 10.55 -3.71
N HIS A 24 0.78 10.09 -2.79
CA HIS A 24 0.39 9.77 -1.42
C HIS A 24 -0.17 11.00 -0.70
N LYS A 25 0.51 12.16 -0.85
CA LYS A 25 0.00 13.44 -0.35
C LYS A 25 -1.32 13.84 -1.02
N MET A 26 -1.47 13.57 -2.32
CA MET A 26 -2.71 13.83 -3.06
C MET A 26 -3.85 12.89 -2.66
N LYS A 27 -3.57 11.74 -2.03
CA LYS A 27 -4.58 10.82 -1.47
C LYS A 27 -5.03 11.18 -0.05
N ASP A 28 -4.33 12.08 0.65
CA ASP A 28 -4.70 12.49 2.01
C ASP A 28 -5.99 13.34 2.00
N PRO A 29 -7.10 12.84 2.60
CA PRO A 29 -8.37 13.55 2.62
C PRO A 29 -8.34 14.84 3.44
N THR A 30 -7.40 14.99 4.38
CA THR A 30 -7.27 16.20 5.19
C THR A 30 -6.81 17.40 4.36
N LEU A 31 -6.15 17.16 3.23
CA LEU A 31 -5.65 18.20 2.33
C LEU A 31 -6.65 18.62 1.25
N ALA A 32 -7.81 17.96 1.13
CA ALA A 32 -8.78 18.22 0.06
C ALA A 32 -9.26 19.68 0.00
N GLY A 33 -9.44 20.31 1.16
CA GLY A 33 -9.82 21.73 1.25
C GLY A 33 -8.72 22.69 0.78
N GLU A 34 -7.45 22.35 1.02
CA GLU A 34 -6.30 23.14 0.58
C GLU A 34 -6.10 23.02 -0.92
N TRP A 35 -6.19 21.79 -1.45
CA TRP A 35 -6.11 21.53 -2.88
C TRP A 35 -7.25 22.20 -3.65
N ALA A 36 -8.47 22.17 -3.12
CA ALA A 36 -9.60 22.89 -3.73
C ALA A 36 -9.36 24.39 -3.85
N LYS A 37 -8.75 25.03 -2.84
CA LYS A 37 -8.37 26.45 -2.90
C LYS A 37 -7.29 26.68 -3.96
N ALA A 38 -6.23 25.86 -3.97
CA ALA A 38 -5.16 25.98 -4.95
C ALA A 38 -5.67 25.81 -6.38
N ILE A 39 -6.54 24.83 -6.62
CA ILE A 39 -7.19 24.59 -7.91
C ILE A 39 -8.09 25.77 -8.28
N ALA A 40 -8.93 26.28 -7.38
CA ALA A 40 -9.75 27.47 -7.64
C ALA A 40 -8.89 28.68 -8.01
N HIS A 41 -7.75 28.87 -7.34
CA HIS A 41 -6.79 29.90 -7.71
C HIS A 41 -6.24 29.70 -9.14
N PHE A 42 -5.88 28.46 -9.48
CA PHE A 42 -5.34 28.09 -10.79
C PHE A 42 -6.36 28.23 -11.93
N ILE A 43 -7.55 27.61 -11.80
CA ILE A 43 -8.54 27.52 -12.90
C ILE A 43 -9.42 28.75 -13.01
N TYR A 44 -9.75 29.39 -11.88
CA TYR A 44 -10.84 30.37 -11.81
C TYR A 44 -10.31 31.77 -11.53
N ARG A 45 -9.44 31.92 -10.54
CA ARG A 45 -8.94 33.23 -10.12
C ARG A 45 -7.85 33.79 -11.03
N ASN A 46 -6.92 32.97 -11.51
CA ASN A 46 -5.96 33.38 -12.54
C ASN A 46 -6.56 33.35 -13.96
N GLY A 47 -7.89 33.27 -14.04
CA GLY A 47 -8.70 33.27 -15.25
C GLY A 47 -9.50 34.57 -15.42
N PRO A 48 -10.51 34.57 -16.30
CA PRO A 48 -11.24 35.78 -16.68
C PRO A 48 -12.03 36.44 -15.55
N VAL A 49 -12.25 35.73 -14.44
CA VAL A 49 -13.09 36.24 -13.34
C VAL A 49 -12.40 37.38 -12.58
N GLU A 50 -11.08 37.33 -12.42
CA GLU A 50 -10.34 38.43 -11.79
C GLU A 50 -10.36 39.67 -12.69
N ASP A 51 -10.33 39.50 -14.02
CA ASP A 51 -10.50 40.61 -14.96
C ASP A 51 -11.92 41.22 -14.86
N ILE A 52 -12.95 40.37 -14.76
CA ILE A 52 -14.34 40.82 -14.57
C ILE A 52 -14.50 41.56 -13.22
N HIS A 53 -13.87 41.06 -12.16
CA HIS A 53 -13.87 41.69 -10.84
C HIS A 53 -13.12 43.03 -10.84
N SER A 54 -11.93 43.08 -11.41
CA SER A 54 -11.11 44.31 -11.51
C SER A 54 -11.76 45.37 -12.41
N ASN A 55 -12.55 44.96 -13.40
CA ASN A 55 -13.40 45.85 -14.20
C ASN A 55 -14.67 46.33 -13.46
N GLY A 56 -14.84 45.98 -12.19
CA GLY A 56 -15.95 46.41 -11.34
C GLY A 56 -17.29 45.74 -11.64
N GLN A 57 -17.29 44.65 -12.43
CA GLN A 57 -18.51 43.94 -12.82
C GLN A 57 -18.95 42.90 -11.77
N LEU A 58 -18.05 42.53 -10.86
CA LEU A 58 -18.34 41.75 -9.66
C LEU A 58 -17.99 42.59 -8.44
N THR A 59 -18.77 42.45 -7.37
CA THR A 59 -18.39 43.02 -6.08
C THR A 59 -17.49 42.06 -5.30
N ASP A 60 -16.80 42.57 -4.27
CA ASP A 60 -16.05 41.71 -3.34
C ASP A 60 -16.93 40.67 -2.64
N ALA A 61 -18.20 40.99 -2.42
CA ALA A 61 -19.16 40.07 -1.82
C ALA A 61 -19.54 38.94 -2.79
N ASP A 62 -19.71 39.26 -4.07
CA ASP A 62 -19.94 38.27 -5.12
C ASP A 62 -18.72 37.34 -5.25
N MET A 63 -17.52 37.91 -5.28
CA MET A 63 -16.27 37.14 -5.33
C MET A 63 -16.14 36.18 -4.16
N LYS A 64 -16.43 36.62 -2.93
CA LYS A 64 -16.40 35.74 -1.75
C LYS A 64 -17.42 34.61 -1.86
N THR A 65 -18.61 34.91 -2.35
CA THR A 65 -19.69 33.93 -2.51
C THR A 65 -19.31 32.88 -3.54
N ILE A 66 -18.84 33.30 -4.71
CA ILE A 66 -18.47 32.39 -5.79
C ILE A 66 -17.24 31.56 -5.40
N ASN A 67 -16.20 32.18 -4.81
CA ASN A 67 -15.03 31.45 -4.33
C ASN A 67 -15.40 30.38 -3.31
N LYS A 68 -16.28 30.69 -2.35
CA LYS A 68 -16.76 29.73 -1.36
C LYS A 68 -17.51 28.57 -2.00
N TYR A 69 -18.39 28.86 -2.97
CA TYR A 69 -19.10 27.84 -3.72
C TYR A 69 -18.12 26.92 -4.48
N MET A 70 -17.17 27.50 -5.23
CA MET A 70 -16.17 26.75 -6.00
C MET A 70 -15.31 25.87 -5.10
N ILE A 71 -14.81 26.39 -3.99
CA ILE A 71 -14.01 25.61 -3.03
C ILE A 71 -14.81 24.43 -2.50
N ASN A 72 -16.07 24.64 -2.08
CA ASN A 72 -16.90 23.56 -1.56
C ASN A 72 -17.14 22.45 -2.61
N GLN A 73 -17.45 22.82 -3.86
CA GLN A 73 -17.69 21.85 -4.94
C GLN A 73 -16.40 21.08 -5.29
N LEU A 74 -15.28 21.78 -5.42
CA LEU A 74 -13.98 21.16 -5.69
C LEU A 74 -13.54 20.24 -4.55
N THR A 75 -13.74 20.63 -3.29
CA THR A 75 -13.45 19.74 -2.13
C THR A 75 -14.27 18.47 -2.19
N GLY A 76 -15.56 18.56 -2.52
CA GLY A 76 -16.42 17.38 -2.71
C GLY A 76 -15.87 16.44 -3.78
N LEU A 77 -15.57 16.96 -4.97
CA LEU A 77 -15.00 16.18 -6.09
C LEU A 77 -13.68 15.52 -5.72
N ILE A 78 -12.76 16.25 -5.06
CA ILE A 78 -11.47 15.73 -4.64
C ILE A 78 -11.66 14.59 -3.63
N LEU A 79 -12.55 14.75 -2.64
CA LEU A 79 -12.82 13.69 -1.66
C LEU A 79 -13.41 12.44 -2.32
N THR A 80 -14.33 12.59 -3.28
CA THR A 80 -14.88 11.45 -4.05
C THR A 80 -13.78 10.70 -4.80
N ILE A 81 -12.81 11.40 -5.38
CA ILE A 81 -11.63 10.79 -6.03
C ILE A 81 -10.74 10.08 -5.00
N GLN A 82 -10.42 10.75 -3.89
CA GLN A 82 -9.53 10.22 -2.85
C GLN A 82 -10.12 8.99 -2.13
N ARG A 83 -11.45 8.90 -2.04
CA ARG A 83 -12.19 7.75 -1.50
C ARG A 83 -12.47 6.66 -2.52
N GLU A 84 -12.01 6.84 -3.76
CA GLU A 84 -12.15 5.86 -4.82
C GLU A 84 -13.63 5.52 -5.12
N GLU A 85 -14.53 6.50 -4.95
CA GLU A 85 -15.98 6.39 -5.20
C GLU A 85 -16.30 6.47 -6.72
N TRP A 86 -15.63 5.66 -7.54
CA TRP A 86 -15.59 5.80 -9.00
C TRP A 86 -16.97 5.71 -9.67
N PHE A 87 -17.83 4.81 -9.20
CA PHE A 87 -19.19 4.67 -9.74
C PHE A 87 -20.03 5.93 -9.52
N LEU A 88 -19.91 6.56 -8.34
CA LEU A 88 -20.60 7.81 -8.04
C LEU A 88 -20.04 8.94 -8.92
N LEU A 89 -18.72 9.04 -9.03
CA LEU A 89 -18.05 10.05 -9.85
C LEU A 89 -18.47 9.96 -11.32
N ASP A 90 -18.47 8.76 -11.90
CA ASP A 90 -18.86 8.53 -13.29
C ASP A 90 -20.30 8.98 -13.56
N ASN A 91 -21.25 8.59 -12.70
CA ASN A 91 -22.65 8.99 -12.84
C ASN A 91 -22.86 10.50 -12.65
N MET A 92 -22.16 11.12 -11.70
CA MET A 92 -22.20 12.57 -11.52
C MET A 92 -21.69 13.30 -12.78
N LEU A 93 -20.55 12.89 -13.33
CA LEU A 93 -19.98 13.50 -14.53
C LEU A 93 -20.84 13.24 -15.77
N ALA A 94 -21.42 12.04 -15.90
CA ALA A 94 -22.34 11.71 -16.98
C ALA A 94 -23.59 12.60 -16.97
N PHE A 95 -24.15 12.89 -15.79
CA PHE A 95 -25.24 13.85 -15.64
C PHE A 95 -24.83 15.25 -16.09
N TYR A 96 -23.68 15.76 -15.64
CA TYR A 96 -23.25 17.12 -15.98
C TYR A 96 -22.80 17.28 -17.44
N LYS A 97 -22.33 16.22 -18.08
CA LYS A 97 -21.96 16.20 -19.50
C LYS A 97 -23.14 16.51 -20.44
N MET A 98 -24.37 16.37 -19.96
CA MET A 98 -25.57 16.74 -20.73
C MET A 98 -25.73 18.25 -20.91
N PHE A 99 -25.00 19.05 -20.13
CA PHE A 99 -24.98 20.51 -20.23
C PHE A 99 -23.74 21.00 -21.00
N GLY A 100 -23.85 22.13 -21.69
CA GLY A 100 -22.70 22.76 -22.38
C GLY A 100 -22.34 22.14 -23.74
N GLY A 101 -23.23 21.38 -24.37
CA GLY A 101 -23.00 20.80 -25.71
C GLY A 101 -22.80 21.82 -26.84
N ASN A 102 -23.04 23.10 -26.56
CA ASN A 102 -22.79 24.24 -27.44
C ASN A 102 -21.52 25.03 -27.08
N TRP A 103 -20.73 24.57 -26.11
CA TRP A 103 -19.48 25.21 -25.73
C TRP A 103 -18.35 24.74 -26.66
N ASP A 104 -17.32 25.57 -26.80
CA ASP A 104 -16.15 25.23 -27.58
C ASP A 104 -15.40 24.05 -26.96
N ASN A 105 -14.69 23.29 -27.81
CA ASN A 105 -13.79 22.25 -27.34
C ASN A 105 -12.65 22.85 -26.51
N ALA A 106 -12.13 22.06 -25.56
CA ALA A 106 -11.03 22.49 -24.71
C ALA A 106 -9.78 22.85 -25.53
N ASP A 107 -9.29 24.08 -25.37
CA ASP A 107 -7.96 24.51 -25.82
C ASP A 107 -6.96 24.40 -24.66
N LEU A 108 -5.97 23.52 -24.82
CA LEU A 108 -4.95 23.24 -23.81
C LEU A 108 -3.71 24.12 -23.94
N THR A 109 -3.67 25.06 -24.89
CA THR A 109 -2.47 25.89 -25.15
C THR A 109 -2.04 26.65 -23.90
N LYS A 110 -2.96 27.41 -23.28
CA LYS A 110 -2.67 28.18 -22.05
C LYS A 110 -2.22 27.27 -20.91
N PHE A 111 -2.93 26.16 -20.68
CA PHE A 111 -2.58 25.19 -19.65
C PHE A 111 -1.18 24.61 -19.85
N ASN A 112 -0.82 24.24 -21.08
CA ASN A 112 0.49 23.70 -21.40
C ASN A 112 1.61 24.74 -21.22
N THR A 113 1.36 26.01 -21.55
CA THR A 113 2.29 27.11 -21.29
C THR A 113 2.51 27.31 -19.79
N GLU A 114 1.46 27.36 -18.99
CA GLU A 114 1.56 27.51 -17.53
C GLU A 114 2.27 26.31 -16.89
N LYS A 115 1.95 25.10 -17.33
CA LYS A 115 2.66 23.88 -16.93
C LYS A 115 4.15 23.98 -17.23
N GLN A 116 4.52 24.46 -18.42
CA GLN A 116 5.92 24.63 -18.81
C GLN A 116 6.65 25.65 -17.93
N LEU A 117 6.01 26.75 -17.55
CA LEU A 117 6.57 27.74 -16.62
C LEU A 117 6.84 27.15 -15.23
N VAL A 118 5.94 26.31 -14.72
CA VAL A 118 6.14 25.60 -13.45
C VAL A 118 7.35 24.67 -13.55
N ILE A 119 7.49 23.93 -14.64
CA ILE A 119 8.64 23.05 -14.91
C ILE A 119 9.95 23.86 -14.92
N GLU A 120 9.96 25.02 -15.58
CA GLU A 120 11.14 25.90 -15.62
C GLU A 120 11.50 26.48 -14.26
N ASN A 121 10.51 26.83 -13.44
CA ASN A 121 10.75 27.29 -12.08
C ASN A 121 11.32 26.19 -11.19
N ILE A 122 10.81 24.96 -11.31
CA ILE A 122 11.41 23.78 -10.65
C ILE A 122 12.86 23.61 -11.11
N ALA A 123 13.13 23.73 -12.42
CA ALA A 123 14.48 23.60 -12.97
C ALA A 123 15.45 24.65 -12.39
N LYS A 124 14.99 25.90 -12.24
CA LYS A 124 15.78 26.98 -11.63
C LYS A 124 16.06 26.74 -10.16
N ILE A 125 15.07 26.27 -9.39
CA ILE A 125 15.25 25.92 -7.97
C ILE A 125 16.29 24.80 -7.84
N VAL A 126 16.15 23.75 -8.65
CA VAL A 126 17.13 22.66 -8.68
C VAL A 126 18.51 23.21 -9.02
N ALA A 127 18.65 23.98 -10.11
CA ALA A 127 19.92 24.52 -10.57
C ALA A 127 20.62 25.44 -9.55
N ASN A 128 19.87 26.29 -8.84
CA ASN A 128 20.41 27.23 -7.86
C ASN A 128 20.89 26.55 -6.58
N ASN A 129 20.40 25.34 -6.29
CA ASN A 129 20.85 24.57 -5.15
C ASN A 129 22.09 23.71 -5.48
N VAL A 130 22.52 23.60 -6.75
CA VAL A 130 23.60 22.69 -7.19
C VAL A 130 25.00 23.03 -6.62
N SER A 131 25.24 24.24 -6.08
CA SER A 131 26.53 24.55 -5.41
C SER A 131 26.70 23.88 -4.04
N ASP A 132 25.63 23.33 -3.45
CA ASP A 132 25.67 22.54 -2.20
C ASP A 132 25.49 21.02 -2.47
N TYR A 133 25.31 20.61 -3.72
CA TYR A 133 25.04 19.21 -4.08
C TYR A 133 26.27 18.35 -4.37
N SER A 134 27.49 18.87 -4.14
CA SER A 134 28.68 18.00 -4.03
C SER A 134 28.79 17.32 -2.66
N ALA A 135 27.86 17.57 -1.75
CA ALA A 135 27.77 16.95 -0.43
C ALA A 135 26.34 16.55 -0.03
N VAL A 136 25.44 16.40 -1.00
CA VAL A 136 24.21 15.63 -0.76
C VAL A 136 24.56 14.19 -1.11
N GLU A 137 25.02 13.43 -0.12
CA GLU A 137 24.91 11.96 -0.21
C GLU A 137 23.48 11.64 -0.68
N PRO A 138 23.28 10.70 -1.62
CA PRO A 138 21.95 10.43 -2.16
C PRO A 138 21.02 10.11 -0.99
N GLU A 139 20.18 11.09 -0.60
CA GLU A 139 19.28 10.95 0.53
C GLU A 139 18.23 9.90 0.17
N GLU A 140 18.51 8.71 0.72
CA GLU A 140 17.77 7.45 0.69
C GLU A 140 17.52 6.90 -0.73
N ASN A 141 18.37 5.94 -1.14
CA ASN A 141 18.00 4.94 -2.14
C ASN A 141 16.58 4.46 -1.85
N ILE A 142 15.63 4.75 -2.76
CA ILE A 142 14.26 4.24 -2.58
C ILE A 142 14.28 2.78 -2.89
N HIS A 143 14.09 2.09 -1.80
CA HIS A 143 13.87 0.69 -1.68
C HIS A 143 12.39 0.52 -1.38
N TYR A 144 11.67 -0.23 -2.20
CA TYR A 144 10.36 -0.73 -1.79
C TYR A 144 10.37 -2.25 -1.82
N ILE A 145 9.57 -2.85 -0.95
CA ILE A 145 9.44 -4.30 -0.92
C ILE A 145 8.51 -4.74 -2.03
N ASP A 146 9.01 -5.56 -2.93
CA ASP A 146 8.22 -6.29 -3.91
C ASP A 146 8.10 -7.75 -3.47
N ILE A 147 6.96 -8.37 -3.74
CA ILE A 147 6.74 -9.78 -3.41
C ILE A 147 6.25 -10.50 -4.65
N THR A 148 7.06 -11.44 -5.11
CA THR A 148 6.67 -12.34 -6.20
C THR A 148 6.15 -13.64 -5.61
N TYR A 149 4.97 -14.07 -6.07
CA TYR A 149 4.29 -15.27 -5.57
C TYR A 149 4.39 -16.40 -6.59
N SER A 150 4.62 -17.62 -6.11
CA SER A 150 4.50 -18.87 -6.86
C SER A 150 3.61 -19.83 -6.07
N SER A 151 2.73 -20.55 -6.76
CA SER A 151 1.78 -21.46 -6.10
C SER A 151 1.62 -22.78 -6.84
N SER A 152 1.35 -23.86 -6.10
CA SER A 152 0.96 -25.16 -6.64
C SER A 152 -0.25 -25.70 -5.88
N LEU A 153 -1.27 -26.15 -6.61
CA LEU A 153 -2.40 -26.89 -6.06
C LEU A 153 -2.02 -28.36 -5.91
N ASP A 154 -2.28 -28.90 -4.74
CA ASP A 154 -2.30 -30.35 -4.54
C ASP A 154 -3.72 -30.87 -4.83
N GLU A 155 -3.83 -31.72 -5.84
CA GLU A 155 -5.12 -32.24 -6.28
C GLU A 155 -5.70 -33.28 -5.31
N GLU A 156 -4.87 -33.93 -4.48
CA GLU A 156 -5.31 -34.94 -3.52
C GLU A 156 -5.94 -34.29 -2.29
N THR A 157 -5.28 -33.28 -1.74
CA THR A 157 -5.71 -32.62 -0.50
C THR A 157 -6.55 -31.36 -0.74
N GLY A 158 -6.48 -30.76 -1.94
CA GLY A 158 -7.09 -29.48 -2.27
C GLY A 158 -6.36 -28.26 -1.68
N VAL A 159 -5.18 -28.45 -1.07
CA VAL A 159 -4.38 -27.38 -0.45
C VAL A 159 -3.52 -26.69 -1.50
N ILE A 160 -3.42 -25.36 -1.42
CA ILE A 160 -2.53 -24.59 -2.29
C ILE A 160 -1.29 -24.18 -1.51
N GLN A 161 -0.13 -24.67 -1.96
CA GLN A 161 1.17 -24.34 -1.39
C GLN A 161 1.72 -23.09 -2.08
N TYR A 162 2.14 -22.10 -1.29
CA TYR A 162 2.74 -20.85 -1.79
C TYR A 162 4.20 -20.71 -1.35
N SER A 163 5.01 -20.25 -2.29
CA SER A 163 6.36 -19.75 -2.05
C SER A 163 6.47 -18.34 -2.61
N SER A 164 7.03 -17.43 -1.82
CA SER A 164 7.17 -16.03 -2.20
C SER A 164 8.61 -15.57 -2.06
N THR A 165 9.12 -14.84 -3.04
CA THR A 165 10.37 -14.09 -2.93
C THR A 165 10.07 -12.67 -2.49
N ILE A 166 10.87 -12.15 -1.55
CA ILE A 166 10.78 -10.79 -1.07
C ILE A 166 11.99 -10.07 -1.63
N ASP A 167 11.75 -9.14 -2.53
CA ASP A 167 12.79 -8.43 -3.25
C ASP A 167 12.77 -6.96 -2.81
N ASN A 168 13.95 -6.45 -2.45
CA ASN A 168 14.15 -5.04 -2.25
C ASN A 168 14.44 -4.42 -3.62
N TYR A 169 13.46 -3.73 -4.17
CA TYR A 169 13.59 -3.09 -5.47
C TYR A 169 14.16 -1.68 -5.32
N SER A 170 15.30 -1.44 -5.98
CA SER A 170 15.88 -0.11 -6.12
C SER A 170 15.38 0.54 -7.40
N VAL A 171 14.61 1.62 -7.24
CA VAL A 171 14.03 2.38 -8.35
C VAL A 171 15.10 3.01 -9.24
N TYR A 172 16.23 3.43 -8.66
CA TYR A 172 17.28 4.15 -9.40
C TYR A 172 18.11 3.26 -10.31
N THR A 173 18.38 2.04 -9.85
CA THR A 173 19.23 1.08 -10.56
C THR A 173 18.41 0.07 -11.35
N ASP A 174 17.08 0.10 -11.23
CA ASP A 174 16.15 -0.91 -11.76
C ASP A 174 16.61 -2.32 -11.38
N SER A 175 17.12 -2.46 -10.14
CA SER A 175 17.71 -3.69 -9.66
C SER A 175 16.87 -4.28 -8.54
N HIS A 176 16.64 -5.59 -8.64
CA HIS A 176 16.05 -6.38 -7.59
C HIS A 176 17.17 -7.04 -6.78
N GLU A 177 17.15 -6.81 -5.48
CA GLU A 177 17.98 -7.57 -4.55
C GLU A 177 17.07 -8.47 -3.73
N ASN A 178 17.27 -9.78 -3.80
CA ASN A 178 16.50 -10.69 -2.97
C ASN A 178 16.89 -10.49 -1.50
N VAL A 179 15.91 -10.14 -0.66
CA VAL A 179 16.12 -9.87 0.76
C VAL A 179 15.46 -10.88 1.67
N GLY A 180 14.70 -11.82 1.11
CA GLY A 180 14.01 -12.81 1.89
C GLY A 180 13.02 -13.65 1.11
N ARG A 181 12.27 -14.44 1.89
CA ARG A 181 11.23 -15.34 1.39
C ARG A 181 10.13 -15.52 2.42
N ALA A 182 8.95 -15.86 1.93
CA ALA A 182 7.83 -16.30 2.75
C ALA A 182 7.24 -17.60 2.20
N LEU A 183 6.85 -18.51 3.11
CA LEU A 183 6.21 -19.78 2.79
C LEU A 183 4.89 -19.87 3.54
N PHE A 184 3.83 -20.30 2.85
CA PHE A 184 2.52 -20.50 3.46
C PHE A 184 1.65 -21.45 2.65
N SER A 185 0.64 -22.02 3.29
CA SER A 185 -0.37 -22.87 2.64
C SER A 185 -1.74 -22.24 2.78
N MET A 186 -2.58 -22.40 1.77
CA MET A 186 -3.97 -21.95 1.79
C MET A 186 -4.92 -23.13 1.73
N TYR A 187 -5.82 -23.18 2.69
CA TYR A 187 -6.89 -24.15 2.82
C TYR A 187 -8.21 -23.47 2.49
N ASN A 188 -8.99 -24.03 1.57
CA ASN A 188 -10.39 -23.62 1.39
C ASN A 188 -11.26 -24.53 2.25
N LEU A 189 -11.66 -24.07 3.43
CA LEU A 189 -12.36 -24.89 4.42
C LEU A 189 -13.68 -25.46 3.86
N GLY A 190 -14.33 -24.74 2.95
CA GLY A 190 -15.61 -25.14 2.37
C GLY A 190 -15.57 -26.32 1.40
N ILE A 191 -14.40 -26.84 1.04
CA ILE A 191 -14.30 -28.03 0.17
C ILE A 191 -14.28 -29.35 0.96
N TYR A 192 -14.07 -29.28 2.28
CA TYR A 192 -14.00 -30.45 3.15
C TYR A 192 -15.37 -30.74 3.76
N GLU A 193 -15.68 -32.01 3.99
CA GLU A 193 -16.97 -32.40 4.60
C GLU A 193 -17.00 -32.17 6.12
N SER A 194 -15.83 -32.11 6.76
CA SER A 194 -15.68 -31.92 8.19
C SER A 194 -14.28 -31.41 8.53
N TRP A 195 -14.11 -30.90 9.75
CA TRP A 195 -12.79 -30.58 10.32
C TRP A 195 -11.81 -31.74 10.26
N TRP A 196 -12.27 -32.99 10.36
CA TRP A 196 -11.38 -34.15 10.22
C TRP A 196 -10.75 -34.23 8.83
N GLY A 197 -11.47 -33.85 7.77
CA GLY A 197 -10.91 -33.77 6.42
C GLY A 197 -9.85 -32.67 6.29
N VAL A 198 -10.06 -31.52 6.94
CA VAL A 198 -9.06 -30.42 6.97
C VAL A 198 -7.81 -30.85 7.74
N ILE A 199 -8.00 -31.52 8.89
CA ILE A 199 -6.90 -32.02 9.74
C ILE A 199 -6.11 -33.10 9.01
N ASP A 200 -6.78 -34.04 8.33
CA ASP A 200 -6.14 -35.10 7.54
C ASP A 200 -5.33 -34.49 6.37
N ALA A 201 -5.89 -33.49 5.69
CA ALA A 201 -5.17 -32.73 4.67
C ALA A 201 -3.95 -31.99 5.23
N ALA A 202 -4.02 -31.45 6.44
CA ALA A 202 -2.91 -30.78 7.09
C ALA A 202 -1.81 -31.75 7.56
N ASP A 203 -2.20 -32.91 8.10
CA ASP A 203 -1.28 -33.97 8.53
C ASP A 203 -0.48 -34.56 7.35
N HIS A 204 -1.07 -34.56 6.14
CA HIS A 204 -0.37 -34.92 4.91
C HIS A 204 0.88 -34.06 4.66
N TYR A 205 0.87 -32.78 5.06
CA TYR A 205 2.00 -31.87 4.86
C TYR A 205 2.96 -31.88 6.04
N SER A 206 2.45 -31.68 7.26
CA SER A 206 3.27 -31.78 8.45
C SER A 206 2.42 -31.89 9.73
N SER A 207 3.03 -32.49 10.75
CA SER A 207 2.47 -32.49 12.11
C SER A 207 2.23 -31.08 12.65
N GLU A 208 3.01 -30.09 12.21
CA GLU A 208 2.88 -28.70 12.63
C GLU A 208 1.62 -28.06 12.06
N GLU A 209 1.35 -28.25 10.76
CA GLU A 209 0.11 -27.80 10.13
C GLU A 209 -1.12 -28.47 10.77
N CYS A 210 -1.03 -29.76 11.07
CA CYS A 210 -2.06 -30.51 11.79
C CYS A 210 -2.38 -29.87 13.16
N ILE A 211 -1.36 -29.49 13.94
CA ILE A 211 -1.53 -28.80 15.23
C ILE A 211 -2.16 -27.42 15.05
N LEU A 212 -1.73 -26.65 14.05
CA LEU A 212 -2.29 -25.32 13.79
C LEU A 212 -3.76 -25.41 13.37
N ILE A 213 -4.12 -26.28 12.42
CA ILE A 213 -5.52 -26.50 12.04
C ILE A 213 -6.35 -27.03 13.21
N GLY A 214 -5.80 -27.93 14.04
CA GLY A 214 -6.45 -28.37 15.26
C GLY A 214 -6.74 -27.21 16.23
N SER A 215 -5.80 -26.29 16.38
CA SER A 215 -5.98 -25.09 17.21
C SER A 215 -7.01 -24.13 16.62
N LEU A 216 -7.08 -24.02 15.29
CA LEU A 216 -8.10 -23.23 14.59
C LEU A 216 -9.50 -23.79 14.81
N LYS A 217 -9.65 -25.12 14.73
CA LYS A 217 -10.92 -25.82 14.99
C LYS A 217 -11.50 -25.46 16.35
N ASP A 218 -10.67 -25.32 17.38
CA ASP A 218 -11.14 -25.04 18.74
C ASP A 218 -11.69 -23.61 18.92
N VAL A 219 -11.41 -22.70 17.98
CA VAL A 219 -11.85 -21.29 18.05
C VAL A 219 -12.84 -20.89 16.96
N VAL A 220 -12.91 -21.65 15.87
CA VAL A 220 -13.91 -21.48 14.82
C VAL A 220 -15.08 -22.39 15.12
N ASP A 221 -16.30 -21.84 15.09
CA ASP A 221 -17.53 -22.59 15.35
C ASP A 221 -17.61 -23.84 14.45
N GLU A 222 -17.93 -25.00 15.04
CA GLU A 222 -18.03 -26.28 14.34
C GLU A 222 -19.05 -26.24 13.19
N GLU A 223 -20.07 -25.38 13.29
CA GLU A 223 -21.07 -25.19 12.24
C GLU A 223 -20.57 -24.34 11.05
N LEU A 224 -19.41 -23.68 11.19
CA LEU A 224 -18.90 -22.69 10.25
C LEU A 224 -17.61 -23.17 9.54
N LEU A 225 -17.67 -24.36 8.93
CA LEU A 225 -16.60 -24.87 8.04
C LEU A 225 -16.62 -24.15 6.67
N TYR A 226 -16.52 -22.82 6.68
CA TYR A 226 -16.45 -22.00 5.48
C TYR A 226 -15.31 -20.98 5.56
N GLY A 227 -14.94 -20.46 4.41
CA GLY A 227 -13.84 -19.50 4.27
C GLY A 227 -12.52 -20.16 3.89
N LYS A 228 -11.48 -19.35 3.85
CA LYS A 228 -10.11 -19.72 3.54
C LYS A 228 -9.21 -19.39 4.73
N CYS A 229 -8.32 -20.32 5.02
CA CYS A 229 -7.32 -20.19 6.05
C CYS A 229 -5.93 -20.21 5.41
N ILE A 230 -5.06 -19.32 5.88
CA ILE A 230 -3.63 -19.36 5.61
C ILE A 230 -2.92 -19.95 6.82
N ILE A 231 -2.16 -21.03 6.59
CA ILE A 231 -1.13 -21.48 7.51
C ILE A 231 0.17 -20.80 7.11
N PHE A 232 0.66 -19.88 7.95
CA PHE A 232 1.87 -19.12 7.66
C PHE A 232 3.10 -19.81 8.27
N HIS A 233 3.87 -20.47 7.42
CA HIS A 233 4.99 -21.33 7.83
C HIS A 233 6.22 -20.54 8.26
N SER A 234 6.63 -19.58 7.43
CA SER A 234 7.84 -18.82 7.71
C SER A 234 7.90 -17.50 6.95
N LEU A 235 8.51 -16.53 7.62
CA LEU A 235 9.07 -15.32 7.05
C LEU A 235 10.57 -15.31 7.35
N SER A 236 11.39 -15.27 6.32
CA SER A 236 12.85 -15.17 6.47
C SER A 236 13.33 -13.91 5.77
N ILE A 237 14.00 -13.03 6.51
CA ILE A 237 14.72 -11.89 5.98
C ILE A 237 16.22 -12.16 6.17
N GLU A 238 17.00 -12.03 5.10
CA GLU A 238 18.44 -12.24 5.14
C GLU A 238 19.10 -11.33 6.18
N GLU A 239 20.12 -11.82 6.88
CA GLU A 239 20.68 -11.20 8.09
C GLU A 239 21.07 -9.73 7.88
N GLN A 240 21.68 -9.41 6.72
CA GLN A 240 22.11 -8.07 6.34
C GLN A 240 20.96 -7.06 6.10
N PHE A 241 19.72 -7.55 6.00
CA PHE A 241 18.50 -6.75 5.82
C PHE A 241 17.59 -6.72 7.06
N GLN A 242 17.94 -7.45 8.12
CA GLN A 242 17.18 -7.43 9.36
C GLN A 242 17.26 -6.06 10.06
N GLN A 243 16.28 -5.78 10.93
CA GLN A 243 16.15 -4.52 11.69
C GLN A 243 15.94 -3.24 10.84
N LYS A 244 15.75 -3.37 9.53
CA LYS A 244 15.43 -2.26 8.61
C LYS A 244 13.94 -2.06 8.36
N GLY A 245 13.07 -2.69 9.15
CA GLY A 245 11.61 -2.63 8.96
C GLY A 245 11.05 -3.51 7.82
N ILE A 246 11.91 -4.09 6.99
CA ILE A 246 11.58 -4.94 5.83
C ILE A 246 10.61 -6.06 6.18
N GLY A 247 10.83 -6.79 7.29
CA GLY A 247 9.94 -7.88 7.69
C GLY A 247 8.51 -7.40 7.99
N ARG A 248 8.35 -6.19 8.53
CA ARG A 248 7.02 -5.60 8.76
C ARG A 248 6.35 -5.21 7.45
N GLU A 249 7.07 -4.52 6.57
CA GLU A 249 6.54 -4.12 5.27
C GLU A 249 6.15 -5.33 4.40
N ALA A 250 6.94 -6.41 4.46
CA ALA A 250 6.62 -7.67 3.80
C ALA A 250 5.32 -8.27 4.36
N MET A 251 5.14 -8.31 5.68
CA MET A 251 3.89 -8.79 6.29
C MET A 251 2.69 -7.95 5.89
N ASP A 252 2.80 -6.61 5.88
CA ASP A 252 1.70 -5.73 5.48
C ASP A 252 1.25 -6.01 4.02
N LYS A 253 2.21 -6.30 3.13
CA LYS A 253 1.93 -6.70 1.73
C LYS A 253 1.31 -8.09 1.63
N LEU A 254 1.80 -9.07 2.39
CA LEU A 254 1.22 -10.41 2.44
C LEU A 254 -0.22 -10.38 2.96
N MET A 255 -0.50 -9.65 4.03
CA MET A 255 -1.85 -9.48 4.59
C MET A 255 -2.79 -8.80 3.60
N SER A 256 -2.31 -7.78 2.88
CA SER A 256 -3.08 -7.14 1.80
C SER A 256 -3.42 -8.12 0.68
N TYR A 257 -2.44 -8.95 0.28
CA TYR A 257 -2.63 -10.00 -0.73
C TYR A 257 -3.66 -11.05 -0.28
N TRP A 258 -3.55 -11.56 0.94
CA TRP A 258 -4.52 -12.53 1.50
C TRP A 258 -5.93 -11.95 1.63
N SER A 259 -6.05 -10.67 2.00
CA SER A 259 -7.34 -9.98 2.04
C SER A 259 -8.01 -9.93 0.65
N ILE A 260 -7.22 -9.69 -0.41
CA ILE A 260 -7.72 -9.72 -1.81
C ILE A 260 -8.18 -11.13 -2.20
N LEU A 261 -7.52 -12.18 -1.72
CA LEU A 261 -7.93 -13.57 -1.93
C LEU A 261 -9.18 -13.96 -1.12
N GLY A 262 -9.68 -13.08 -0.25
CA GLY A 262 -10.78 -13.37 0.67
C GLY A 262 -10.39 -14.49 1.62
N VAL A 263 -9.23 -14.34 2.27
CA VAL A 263 -8.80 -15.15 3.41
C VAL A 263 -9.39 -14.53 4.67
N GLU A 264 -10.02 -15.34 5.51
CA GLU A 264 -10.65 -14.93 6.76
C GLU A 264 -9.73 -15.19 7.96
N TYR A 265 -8.89 -16.23 7.88
CA TYR A 265 -8.03 -16.66 8.98
C TYR A 265 -6.58 -16.77 8.55
N VAL A 266 -5.67 -16.19 9.33
CA VAL A 266 -4.22 -16.44 9.23
C VAL A 266 -3.76 -17.00 10.55
N ILE A 267 -3.16 -18.18 10.53
CA ILE A 267 -2.63 -18.84 11.73
C ILE A 267 -1.16 -19.19 11.55
N LEU A 268 -0.39 -19.07 12.63
CA LEU A 268 1.04 -19.32 12.63
C LEU A 268 1.52 -19.80 14.00
N ARG A 269 2.73 -20.36 14.03
CA ARG A 269 3.50 -20.54 15.26
C ARG A 269 4.59 -19.49 15.37
N ALA A 270 4.57 -18.70 16.44
CA ALA A 270 5.58 -17.69 16.72
C ALA A 270 6.83 -18.33 17.35
N ALA A 271 7.61 -19.04 16.53
CA ALA A 271 8.86 -19.66 16.96
C ALA A 271 9.96 -19.52 15.91
N PRO A 272 11.23 -19.35 16.32
CA PRO A 272 12.34 -19.44 15.38
C PRO A 272 12.53 -20.91 14.93
N PRO A 273 13.20 -21.15 13.78
CA PRO A 273 13.58 -22.49 13.36
C PRO A 273 14.29 -23.24 14.49
N ILE A 274 14.00 -24.52 14.66
CA ILE A 274 14.68 -25.37 15.63
C ILE A 274 16.11 -25.59 15.11
N THR A 275 17.06 -24.81 15.63
CA THR A 275 18.49 -25.03 15.46
C THR A 275 19.07 -25.53 16.78
N GLU A 276 20.19 -26.26 16.74
CA GLU A 276 20.82 -26.93 17.90
C GLU A 276 21.40 -25.97 18.97
N SER A 277 20.88 -24.74 19.14
CA SER A 277 21.46 -23.72 20.01
C SER A 277 20.68 -23.44 21.32
N VAL A 278 21.45 -23.32 22.40
CA VAL A 278 21.18 -22.92 23.80
C VAL A 278 19.75 -22.40 24.11
N ASP A 279 19.02 -23.19 24.91
CA ASP A 279 17.62 -23.00 25.35
C ASP A 279 17.22 -21.55 25.69
N ASN A 280 18.08 -20.82 26.40
CA ASN A 280 17.76 -19.45 26.85
C ASN A 280 17.61 -18.45 25.69
N LYS A 281 18.41 -18.58 24.61
CA LYS A 281 18.34 -17.66 23.46
C LYS A 281 17.08 -17.92 22.62
N ARG A 282 16.65 -19.19 22.56
CA ARG A 282 15.42 -19.58 21.87
C ARG A 282 14.19 -18.98 22.55
N LYS A 283 14.10 -19.08 23.88
CA LYS A 283 12.99 -18.49 24.65
C LYS A 283 12.87 -16.98 24.43
N GLU A 284 14.00 -16.24 24.48
CA GLU A 284 13.99 -14.79 24.23
C GLU A 284 13.53 -14.45 22.80
N ASN A 285 13.91 -15.25 21.81
CA ASN A 285 13.49 -15.05 20.42
C ASN A 285 12.00 -15.33 20.21
N ILE A 286 11.44 -16.34 20.89
CA ILE A 286 10.00 -16.63 20.89
C ILE A 286 9.23 -15.41 21.43
N GLU A 287 9.64 -14.86 22.58
CA GLU A 287 9.00 -13.66 23.15
C GLU A 287 9.10 -12.42 22.24
N LYS A 288 10.18 -12.30 21.45
CA LYS A 288 10.31 -11.25 20.43
C LYS A 288 9.33 -11.48 19.27
N LEU A 289 9.19 -12.71 18.79
CA LEU A 289 8.27 -13.05 17.70
C LEU A 289 6.81 -12.87 18.12
N ILE A 290 6.43 -13.29 19.32
CA ILE A 290 5.06 -13.08 19.85
C ILE A 290 4.74 -11.58 19.89
N ARG A 291 5.68 -10.74 20.36
CA ARG A 291 5.51 -9.28 20.36
C ARG A 291 5.42 -8.70 18.95
N PHE A 292 6.25 -9.19 18.03
CA PHE A 292 6.24 -8.76 16.64
C PHE A 292 4.89 -9.06 15.98
N TYR A 293 4.43 -10.31 15.99
CA TYR A 293 3.15 -10.68 15.41
C TYR A 293 1.97 -10.04 16.15
N GLY A 294 2.05 -9.91 17.48
CA GLY A 294 1.06 -9.18 18.27
C GLY A 294 0.91 -7.73 17.84
N SER A 295 2.00 -7.06 17.45
CA SER A 295 1.97 -5.70 16.92
C SER A 295 1.32 -5.58 15.53
N LEU A 296 1.19 -6.71 14.82
CA LEU A 296 0.50 -6.82 13.53
C LEU A 296 -0.98 -7.21 13.69
N GLY A 297 -1.47 -7.40 14.92
CA GLY A 297 -2.86 -7.74 15.18
C GLY A 297 -3.13 -9.23 15.44
N PHE A 298 -2.10 -10.07 15.43
CA PHE A 298 -2.26 -11.47 15.82
C PHE A 298 -2.56 -11.59 17.31
N LYS A 299 -3.45 -12.51 17.66
CA LYS A 299 -3.83 -12.89 19.01
C LYS A 299 -3.28 -14.28 19.32
N GLU A 300 -2.80 -14.47 20.53
CA GLU A 300 -2.34 -15.76 21.02
C GLU A 300 -3.55 -16.69 21.26
N LEU A 301 -3.52 -17.89 20.69
CA LEU A 301 -4.53 -18.94 20.88
C LEU A 301 -4.11 -19.93 21.95
N ASP A 302 -2.91 -20.47 21.80
CA ASP A 302 -2.34 -21.46 22.71
C ASP A 302 -0.90 -21.09 23.08
N LYS A 303 -0.63 -21.13 24.38
CA LYS A 303 0.70 -20.97 24.95
C LYS A 303 1.37 -22.32 24.93
N GLY A 304 2.02 -22.63 23.81
CA GLY A 304 2.93 -23.77 23.72
C GLY A 304 4.02 -23.69 24.79
N SER A 305 4.80 -24.75 24.94
CA SER A 305 5.93 -24.72 25.88
C SER A 305 6.93 -23.60 25.53
N ASP A 306 7.75 -23.20 26.51
CA ASP A 306 8.81 -22.18 26.35
C ASP A 306 9.74 -22.43 25.14
N MET A 307 9.76 -23.66 24.61
CA MET A 307 10.62 -24.10 23.51
C MET A 307 9.86 -24.28 22.19
N GLU A 308 8.56 -24.51 22.23
CA GLU A 308 7.72 -24.70 21.05
C GLU A 308 7.17 -23.37 20.53
N GLY A 309 7.06 -22.35 21.38
CA GLY A 309 6.46 -21.06 21.01
C GLY A 309 4.95 -21.12 20.88
N SER A 310 4.33 -19.96 20.66
CA SER A 310 2.88 -19.81 20.76
C SER A 310 2.18 -19.91 19.42
N VAL A 311 1.00 -20.55 19.42
CA VAL A 311 0.09 -20.52 18.28
C VAL A 311 -0.64 -19.18 18.28
N MET A 312 -0.64 -18.49 17.15
CA MET A 312 -1.25 -17.18 17.01
C MET A 312 -2.18 -17.12 15.80
N ILE A 313 -3.31 -16.43 15.94
CA ILE A 313 -4.31 -16.23 14.90
C ILE A 313 -4.55 -14.75 14.63
N MET A 314 -4.84 -14.43 13.39
CA MET A 314 -5.39 -13.15 12.97
C MET A 314 -6.66 -13.38 12.15
N TYR A 315 -7.67 -12.56 12.42
CA TYR A 315 -8.88 -12.48 11.62
C TYR A 315 -8.70 -11.33 10.64
N LEU A 316 -8.79 -11.62 9.35
CA LEU A 316 -8.70 -10.62 8.27
C LEU A 316 -10.08 -10.07 7.90
#